data_AF-A0A8J3CJJ8-F1
#
_entry.id   AF-A0A8J3CJJ8-F1
#
_cell.length_a   1.000
_cell.length_b   1.000
_cell.length_c   1.000
_cell.angle_alpha   90.00
_cell.angle_beta   90.00
_cell.angle_gamma   90.00
#
_symmetry.space_group_name_H-M   'P 1'
#
loop_
_entity.id
_entity.type
_entity.pdbx_description
1 polymer ?
#
loop_
_entity_poly.entity_id
_entity_poly.type
_entity_poly.pdbx_seq_one_letter_code
_entity_poly.pdbx_strand_id
1 'polypeptide(L)'
;MSQLGQYVGVPRDALAHFNTLGRPSEVFHRANLPRAPLDDLANALTDAVMTSVPIYLHEGDTVTNLTFISGATAASGPTNWWFALYSNAATPALLAQTADQTTAAWAADTVMTLPLQTPQTITVSGIYWAAVMFHHTTGGVPSLIGAHGAKPVLAGEHNLAQTSGSGLTATAPATIASPTVQRPVPLVLAT
;
A
#
# COMPACT_ATOMS: atom_id res chain seq x y z
N MET A 1 10.76 -23.20 30.49
CA MET A 1 11.04 -23.34 29.06
C MET A 1 10.04 -24.34 28.47
N SER A 2 8.85 -23.87 28.07
CA SER A 2 7.93 -24.67 27.27
C SER A 2 8.14 -24.29 25.81
N GLN A 3 8.79 -25.22 25.13
CA GLN A 3 8.79 -25.47 23.69
C GLN A 3 7.65 -24.73 22.97
N LEU A 4 8.02 -23.71 22.21
CA LEU A 4 7.13 -22.87 21.40
C LEU A 4 6.31 -23.77 20.48
N GLY A 5 5.05 -23.97 20.83
CA GLY A 5 4.09 -24.73 20.05
C GLY A 5 4.00 -24.16 18.65
N GLN A 6 4.15 -25.05 17.66
CA GLN A 6 3.98 -24.72 16.25
C GLN A 6 2.59 -24.10 16.02
N TYR A 7 2.58 -22.90 15.45
CA TYR A 7 1.38 -22.26 14.93
C TYR A 7 1.05 -22.86 13.56
N VAL A 8 -0.20 -23.31 13.38
CA VAL A 8 -0.72 -24.02 12.18
C VAL A 8 -1.54 -23.08 11.28
N GLY A 9 -1.56 -21.77 11.54
CA GLY A 9 -2.19 -20.77 10.69
C GLY A 9 -1.19 -20.11 9.74
N VAL A 10 -1.70 -19.50 8.66
CA VAL A 10 -0.96 -18.82 7.58
C VAL A 10 0.33 -18.15 8.09
N PRO A 11 1.51 -18.39 7.49
CA PRO A 11 2.83 -17.91 7.95
C PRO A 11 2.94 -16.40 8.24
N ARG A 12 1.97 -15.60 7.81
CA ARG A 12 1.88 -14.15 8.02
C ARG A 12 1.51 -13.74 9.45
N ASP A 13 0.90 -14.61 10.26
CA ASP A 13 0.42 -14.20 11.59
C ASP A 13 1.49 -14.26 12.70
N ALA A 14 2.56 -15.06 12.52
CA ALA A 14 3.67 -15.13 13.48
C ALA A 14 4.43 -13.80 13.64
N LEU A 15 4.30 -12.89 12.67
CA LEU A 15 4.90 -11.55 12.68
C LEU A 15 3.87 -10.44 12.93
N ALA A 16 2.62 -10.76 13.24
CA ALA A 16 1.59 -9.76 13.50
C ALA A 16 1.98 -8.80 14.64
N HIS A 17 2.72 -9.30 15.65
CA HIS A 17 3.28 -8.46 16.69
C HIS A 17 4.28 -7.42 16.15
N PHE A 18 5.13 -7.76 15.17
CA PHE A 18 6.04 -6.78 14.55
C PHE A 18 5.32 -5.66 13.80
N ASN A 19 4.10 -5.91 13.33
CA ASN A 19 3.28 -4.88 12.68
C ASN A 19 2.66 -3.89 13.69
N THR A 20 2.53 -4.25 14.97
CA THR A 20 2.02 -3.36 16.03
C THR A 20 3.10 -2.86 17.00
N LEU A 21 4.28 -3.49 17.01
CA LEU A 21 5.42 -3.11 17.84
C LEU A 21 5.77 -1.62 17.62
N GLY A 22 5.57 -0.81 18.66
CA GLY A 22 5.90 0.62 18.69
C GLY A 22 4.85 1.56 18.07
N ARG A 23 3.62 1.09 17.80
CA ARG A 23 2.48 1.91 17.38
C ARG A 23 1.44 2.07 18.51
N PRO A 24 0.73 3.21 18.62
CA PRO A 24 -0.26 3.43 19.67
C PRO A 24 -1.39 2.41 19.61
N SER A 25 -1.71 1.74 20.72
CA SER A 25 -2.73 0.67 20.78
C SER A 25 -4.16 1.19 20.81
N GLU A 26 -4.38 2.47 21.12
CA GLU A 26 -5.71 3.07 21.28
C GLU A 26 -6.32 3.62 19.99
N VAL A 27 -5.53 3.69 18.90
CA VAL A 27 -6.00 4.16 17.59
C VAL A 27 -6.03 2.97 16.64
N PHE A 28 -7.18 2.75 16.00
CA PHE A 28 -7.30 1.73 14.96
C PHE A 28 -6.24 1.97 13.89
N HIS A 29 -5.45 0.94 13.61
CA HIS A 29 -4.50 0.96 12.53
C HIS A 29 -4.17 -0.44 12.02
N ARG A 30 -3.82 -0.53 10.74
CA ARG A 30 -3.29 -1.73 10.07
C ARG A 30 -2.13 -1.32 9.20
N ALA A 31 -1.07 -2.12 9.17
CA ALA A 31 0.02 -1.90 8.22
C ALA A 31 0.44 -3.19 7.55
N ASN A 32 1.03 -3.06 6.36
CA ASN A 32 1.60 -4.18 5.63
C ASN A 32 3.00 -4.58 6.09
N LEU A 33 3.78 -3.63 6.62
CA LEU A 33 5.17 -3.81 7.03
C LEU A 33 5.42 -3.36 8.47
N PRO A 34 6.43 -3.96 9.13
CA PRO A 34 6.94 -3.45 10.40
C PRO A 34 7.59 -2.08 10.21
N ARG A 35 7.75 -1.32 11.30
CA ARG A 35 8.35 0.02 11.25
C ARG A 35 9.86 0.00 10.95
N ALA A 36 10.53 -1.14 11.11
CA ALA A 36 11.94 -1.32 10.80
C ALA A 36 12.24 -2.78 10.40
N PRO A 37 13.25 -3.01 9.53
CA PRO A 37 14.06 -2.01 8.82
C PRO A 37 13.37 -1.54 7.52
N LEU A 38 13.20 -0.23 7.36
CA LEU A 38 12.66 0.40 6.15
C LEU A 38 13.76 1.25 5.49
N ASP A 39 13.70 1.39 4.17
CA ASP A 39 14.67 2.12 3.35
C ASP A 39 13.96 2.87 2.20
N ASP A 40 14.71 3.72 1.50
CA ASP A 40 14.26 4.44 0.30
C ASP A 40 14.07 3.49 -0.90
N LEU A 41 12.91 3.58 -1.54
CA LEU A 41 12.53 2.78 -2.70
C LEU A 41 12.44 3.67 -3.94
N ALA A 42 13.59 4.03 -4.52
CA ALA A 42 13.70 4.93 -5.67
C ALA A 42 12.87 4.50 -6.91
N ASN A 43 12.61 3.20 -7.08
CA ASN A 43 11.86 2.67 -8.22
C ASN A 43 10.51 2.08 -7.81
N ALA A 44 9.93 2.55 -6.71
CA ALA A 44 8.61 2.10 -6.25
C ALA A 44 7.47 2.55 -7.16
N LEU A 45 7.61 3.69 -7.82
CA LEU A 45 6.60 4.28 -8.69
C LEU A 45 7.09 4.39 -10.14
N THR A 46 6.13 4.39 -11.05
CA THR A 46 6.32 4.65 -12.48
C THR A 46 5.21 5.62 -12.91
N ASP A 47 5.53 6.58 -13.77
CA ASP A 47 4.57 7.58 -14.22
C ASP A 47 3.30 6.92 -14.80
N ALA A 48 2.14 7.44 -14.38
CA ALA A 48 0.82 7.02 -14.85
C ALA A 48 0.52 5.51 -14.70
N VAL A 49 1.19 4.85 -13.75
CA VAL A 49 1.01 3.44 -13.38
C VAL A 49 0.85 3.37 -11.87
N MET A 50 -0.13 2.60 -11.38
CA MET A 50 -0.31 2.44 -9.93
C MET A 50 0.55 1.31 -9.39
N THR A 51 1.14 1.53 -8.23
CA THR A 51 1.79 0.50 -7.41
C THR A 51 0.86 0.10 -6.29
N SER A 52 0.64 -1.19 -6.11
CA SER A 52 -0.23 -1.74 -5.08
C SER A 52 0.51 -2.73 -4.19
N VAL A 53 0.22 -2.68 -2.89
CA VAL A 53 0.80 -3.54 -1.87
C VAL A 53 -0.31 -4.22 -1.06
N PRO A 54 -0.11 -5.49 -0.65
CA PRO A 54 -1.09 -6.21 0.13
C PRO A 54 -1.11 -5.69 1.57
N ILE A 55 -2.30 -5.49 2.12
CA ILE A 55 -2.53 -5.15 3.53
C ILE A 55 -3.56 -6.12 4.09
N TYR A 56 -3.29 -6.68 5.27
CA TYR A 56 -4.26 -7.53 5.94
C TYR A 56 -5.23 -6.69 6.76
N LEU A 57 -6.52 -6.84 6.48
CA LEU A 57 -7.60 -6.14 7.18
C LEU A 57 -8.55 -7.17 7.80
N HIS A 58 -9.11 -6.83 8.96
CA HIS A 58 -10.07 -7.67 9.66
C HIS A 58 -11.49 -7.21 9.37
N GLU A 59 -12.43 -8.16 9.44
CA GLU A 59 -13.86 -7.85 9.44
C GLU A 59 -14.20 -6.87 10.58
N GLY A 60 -15.01 -5.84 10.25
CA GLY A 60 -15.37 -4.76 11.15
C GLY A 60 -14.39 -3.58 11.15
N ASP A 61 -13.19 -3.73 10.59
CA ASP A 61 -12.27 -2.61 10.41
C ASP A 61 -12.94 -1.53 9.53
N THR A 62 -12.88 -0.27 9.94
CA THR A 62 -13.36 0.86 9.13
C THR A 62 -12.16 1.68 8.70
N VAL A 63 -11.80 1.59 7.42
CA VAL A 63 -10.71 2.35 6.83
C VAL A 63 -11.24 3.69 6.35
N THR A 64 -10.70 4.75 6.92
CA THR A 64 -11.01 6.15 6.60
C THR A 64 -9.86 6.80 5.83
N ASN A 65 -8.62 6.43 6.12
CA ASN A 65 -7.44 7.06 5.55
C ASN A 65 -6.41 6.02 5.10
N LEU A 66 -5.62 6.40 4.09
CA LEU A 66 -4.42 5.69 3.69
C LEU A 66 -3.21 6.58 3.87
N THR A 67 -2.14 6.00 4.39
CA THR A 67 -0.89 6.69 4.66
C THR A 67 0.27 5.99 3.97
N PHE A 68 1.05 6.78 3.23
CA PHE A 68 2.33 6.41 2.65
C PHE A 68 3.39 7.42 3.10
N ILE A 69 4.66 7.10 2.86
CA ILE A 69 5.79 7.97 3.21
C ILE A 69 6.64 8.14 1.95
N SER A 70 6.89 9.40 1.56
CA SER A 70 7.84 9.71 0.50
C SER A 70 9.25 9.47 1.00
N GLY A 71 10.11 8.98 0.13
CA GLY A 71 11.52 8.78 0.43
C GLY A 71 12.36 10.00 0.09
N ALA A 72 13.60 9.77 -0.32
CA ALA A 72 14.57 10.81 -0.64
C ALA A 72 14.15 11.71 -1.82
N THR A 73 13.37 11.19 -2.77
CA THR A 73 12.88 11.93 -3.93
C THR A 73 11.47 12.46 -3.68
N ALA A 74 11.30 13.78 -3.73
CA ALA A 74 10.01 14.45 -3.62
C ALA A 74 9.18 14.35 -4.91
N ALA A 75 7.85 14.43 -4.80
CA ALA A 75 6.99 14.66 -5.94
C ALA A 75 7.06 16.13 -6.36
N SER A 76 7.52 16.39 -7.59
CA SER A 76 7.59 17.73 -8.15
C SER A 76 6.90 17.77 -9.51
N GLY A 77 6.01 18.75 -9.70
CA GLY A 77 5.21 18.90 -10.90
C GLY A 77 4.22 17.75 -11.20
N PRO A 78 3.59 17.08 -10.21
CA PRO A 78 2.56 16.10 -10.54
C PRO A 78 1.39 16.79 -11.25
N THR A 79 0.68 16.03 -12.08
CA THR A 79 -0.57 16.43 -12.73
C THR A 79 -1.77 15.75 -12.09
N ASN A 80 -1.60 14.49 -11.65
CA ASN A 80 -2.60 13.74 -10.89
C ASN A 80 -1.91 12.79 -9.92
N TRP A 81 -2.46 12.61 -8.73
CA TRP A 81 -2.04 11.54 -7.82
C TRP A 81 -3.10 11.28 -6.75
N TRP A 82 -3.15 10.02 -6.31
CA TRP A 82 -4.16 9.53 -5.38
C TRP A 82 -3.69 8.25 -4.70
N PHE A 83 -4.38 7.89 -3.61
CA PHE A 83 -4.32 6.57 -2.99
C PHE A 83 -5.65 5.84 -3.16
N ALA A 84 -5.61 4.52 -3.23
CA ALA A 84 -6.81 3.70 -3.39
C ALA A 84 -6.75 2.41 -2.57
N LEU A 85 -7.92 1.90 -2.20
CA LEU A 85 -8.12 0.63 -1.53
C LEU A 85 -8.91 -0.29 -2.46
N TYR A 86 -8.41 -1.51 -2.66
CA TYR A 86 -9.03 -2.55 -3.45
C TYR A 86 -9.33 -3.79 -2.61
N SER A 87 -10.34 -4.54 -3.05
CA SER A 87 -10.88 -5.71 -2.37
C SER A 87 -9.92 -6.90 -2.33
N ASN A 88 -10.31 -7.90 -1.53
CA ASN A 88 -9.65 -9.20 -1.41
C ASN A 88 -10.08 -10.21 -2.50
N ALA A 89 -10.80 -9.77 -3.53
CA ALA A 89 -11.25 -10.65 -4.61
C ALA A 89 -10.07 -11.17 -5.47
N ALA A 90 -10.28 -12.28 -6.18
CA ALA A 90 -9.29 -12.86 -7.09
C ALA A 90 -8.81 -11.84 -8.16
N THR A 91 -9.72 -10.98 -8.60
CA THR A 91 -9.39 -9.75 -9.32
C THR A 91 -9.81 -8.58 -8.42
N PRO A 92 -8.87 -7.93 -7.71
CA PRO A 92 -9.20 -6.90 -6.73
C PRO A 92 -10.00 -5.76 -7.36
N ALA A 93 -11.19 -5.50 -6.82
CA ALA A 93 -12.09 -4.43 -7.27
C ALA A 93 -11.89 -3.18 -6.42
N LEU A 94 -12.01 -2.00 -7.02
CA LEU A 94 -11.88 -0.72 -6.31
C LEU A 94 -12.98 -0.59 -5.26
N LEU A 95 -12.59 -0.37 -4.01
CA LEU A 95 -13.52 -0.12 -2.90
C LEU A 95 -13.65 1.38 -2.62
N ALA A 96 -12.51 2.06 -2.54
CA ALA A 96 -12.45 3.50 -2.37
C ALA A 96 -11.15 4.08 -2.90
N GLN A 97 -11.18 5.39 -3.12
CA GLN A 97 -10.00 6.18 -3.43
C GLN A 97 -10.06 7.50 -2.65
N THR A 98 -8.91 8.16 -2.53
CA THR A 98 -8.80 9.54 -2.05
C THR A 98 -9.31 10.49 -3.14
N ALA A 99 -9.48 11.76 -2.80
CA ALA A 99 -9.57 12.79 -3.85
C ALA A 99 -8.25 12.82 -4.65
N ASP A 100 -8.34 13.14 -5.95
CA ASP A 100 -7.15 13.47 -6.74
C ASP A 100 -6.53 14.76 -6.18
N GLN A 101 -5.23 14.70 -5.93
CA GLN A 101 -4.46 15.79 -5.36
C GLN A 101 -3.90 16.73 -6.43
N THR A 102 -4.12 16.43 -7.71
CA THR A 102 -3.78 17.29 -8.84
C THR A 102 -2.29 17.64 -8.83
N THR A 103 -1.95 18.93 -8.71
CA THR A 103 -0.59 19.46 -8.72
C THR A 103 0.02 19.64 -7.33
N ALA A 104 -0.63 19.13 -6.28
CA ALA A 104 -0.10 19.24 -4.93
C ALA A 104 1.26 18.54 -4.84
N ALA A 105 2.29 19.27 -4.39
CA ALA A 105 3.61 18.69 -4.19
C ALA A 105 3.64 17.80 -2.95
N TRP A 106 4.50 16.79 -2.97
CA TRP A 106 4.80 15.96 -1.81
C TRP A 106 6.29 16.05 -1.52
N ALA A 107 6.65 16.76 -0.45
CA ALA A 107 8.03 16.91 -0.01
C ALA A 107 8.69 15.55 0.26
N ALA A 108 10.03 15.50 0.17
CA ALA A 108 10.81 14.32 0.52
C ALA A 108 10.70 13.99 2.03
N ASP A 109 10.90 12.72 2.38
CA ASP A 109 10.88 12.21 3.76
C ASP A 109 9.66 12.66 4.57
N THR A 110 8.48 12.65 3.94
CA THR A 110 7.26 13.21 4.51
C THR A 110 6.16 12.15 4.53
N VAL A 111 5.53 11.99 5.69
CA VAL A 111 4.32 11.16 5.84
C VAL A 111 3.15 11.87 5.17
N MET A 112 2.48 11.18 4.24
CA MET A 112 1.27 11.66 3.60
C MET A 112 0.09 10.78 3.95
N THR A 113 -0.87 11.37 4.66
CA THR A 113 -2.12 10.73 5.06
C THR A 113 -3.26 11.41 4.32
N LEU A 114 -3.98 10.65 3.52
CA LEU A 114 -5.12 11.17 2.77
C LEU A 114 -6.41 10.46 3.15
N PRO A 115 -7.53 11.20 3.29
CA PRO A 115 -8.83 10.61 3.53
C PRO A 115 -9.37 9.97 2.25
N LEU A 116 -9.96 8.78 2.40
CA LEU A 116 -10.80 8.18 1.38
C LEU A 116 -12.06 9.03 1.20
N GLN A 117 -12.53 9.21 -0.04
CA GLN A 117 -13.77 9.94 -0.31
C GLN A 117 -14.99 9.26 0.32
N THR A 118 -14.92 7.94 0.52
CA THR A 118 -15.95 7.16 1.21
C THR A 118 -15.25 6.17 2.14
N PRO A 119 -15.47 6.27 3.47
CA PRO A 119 -14.97 5.29 4.42
C PRO A 119 -15.39 3.87 4.04
N GLN A 120 -14.49 2.90 4.22
CA GLN A 120 -14.71 1.50 3.84
C GLN A 120 -14.74 0.61 5.06
N THR A 121 -15.92 0.05 5.36
CA THR A 121 -16.06 -1.01 6.36
C THR A 121 -15.77 -2.36 5.73
N ILE A 122 -14.81 -3.08 6.31
CA ILE A 122 -14.36 -4.38 5.85
C ILE A 122 -15.35 -5.44 6.31
N THR A 123 -15.92 -6.17 5.36
CA THR A 123 -16.96 -7.19 5.62
C THR A 123 -16.41 -8.59 5.77
N VAL A 124 -15.18 -8.85 5.30
CA VAL A 124 -14.53 -10.16 5.37
C VAL A 124 -13.05 -9.95 5.65
N SER A 125 -12.52 -10.63 6.65
CA SER A 125 -11.08 -10.58 6.93
C SER A 125 -10.26 -11.13 5.76
N GLY A 126 -9.14 -10.49 5.40
CA GLY A 126 -8.30 -11.00 4.33
C GLY A 126 -7.24 -10.01 3.84
N ILE A 127 -6.61 -10.36 2.72
CA ILE A 127 -5.61 -9.53 2.05
C ILE A 127 -6.31 -8.59 1.09
N TYR A 128 -6.32 -7.32 1.42
CA TYR A 128 -6.74 -6.21 0.57
C TYR A 128 -5.51 -5.57 -0.09
N TRP A 129 -5.73 -4.64 -1.01
CA TRP A 129 -4.62 -3.95 -1.69
C TRP A 129 -4.75 -2.45 -1.53
N ALA A 130 -3.73 -1.84 -0.94
CA ALA A 130 -3.58 -0.39 -0.96
C ALA A 130 -2.69 0.01 -2.14
N ALA A 131 -3.10 1.02 -2.88
CA ALA A 131 -2.43 1.48 -4.08
C ALA A 131 -2.11 2.97 -4.03
N VAL A 132 -1.07 3.36 -4.74
CA VAL A 132 -0.63 4.74 -4.95
C VAL A 132 -0.29 4.92 -6.44
N MET A 133 -0.69 6.05 -7.00
CA MET A 133 -0.41 6.42 -8.39
C MET A 133 0.07 7.86 -8.45
N PHE A 134 1.10 8.10 -9.27
CA PHE A 134 1.55 9.44 -9.63
C PHE A 134 1.61 9.57 -11.15
N HIS A 135 1.04 10.66 -11.64
CA HIS A 135 1.21 11.12 -13.00
C HIS A 135 1.84 12.51 -12.99
N HIS A 136 2.77 12.77 -13.90
CA HIS A 136 3.37 14.08 -14.13
C HIS A 136 3.64 14.29 -15.63
N THR A 137 3.74 15.56 -16.03
CA THR A 137 4.22 15.94 -17.38
C THR A 137 5.61 16.56 -17.34
N THR A 138 5.98 17.17 -16.21
CA THR A 138 7.28 17.77 -15.94
C THR A 138 7.68 17.44 -14.51
N GLY A 139 8.95 17.16 -14.25
CA GLY A 139 9.43 16.74 -12.93
C GLY A 139 9.48 15.22 -12.80
N GLY A 140 9.09 14.68 -11.64
CA GLY A 140 9.23 13.25 -11.36
C GLY A 140 8.30 12.75 -10.26
N VAL A 141 8.12 11.43 -10.25
CA VAL A 141 7.42 10.69 -9.20
C VAL A 141 8.26 10.64 -7.92
N PRO A 142 7.65 10.63 -6.72
CA PRO A 142 8.39 10.48 -5.48
C PRO A 142 8.97 9.06 -5.36
N SER A 143 10.09 8.92 -4.65
CA SER A 143 10.44 7.62 -4.09
C SER A 143 9.57 7.37 -2.86
N LEU A 144 9.47 6.11 -2.42
CA LEU A 144 8.66 5.75 -1.25
C LEU A 144 9.52 5.07 -0.19
N ILE A 145 9.16 5.20 1.08
CA ILE A 145 9.79 4.40 2.15
C ILE A 145 9.10 3.04 2.22
N GLY A 146 9.90 1.97 2.35
CA GLY A 146 9.39 0.61 2.45
C GLY A 146 10.50 -0.42 2.59
N ALA A 147 10.27 -1.62 2.08
CA ALA A 147 11.27 -2.70 2.08
C ALA A 147 11.36 -3.36 0.70
N HIS A 148 12.42 -4.14 0.46
CA HIS A 148 12.53 -4.96 -0.74
C HIS A 148 12.06 -6.39 -0.49
N GLY A 149 11.01 -6.80 -1.19
CA GLY A 149 10.50 -8.17 -1.19
C GLY A 149 11.18 -9.05 -2.24
N ALA A 150 11.23 -10.35 -1.96
CA ALA A 150 11.46 -11.36 -2.98
C ALA A 150 10.20 -11.50 -3.85
N LYS A 151 10.39 -11.93 -5.11
CA LYS A 151 9.25 -12.39 -5.94
C LYS A 151 8.70 -13.70 -5.37
N PRO A 152 7.44 -14.06 -5.66
CA PRO A 152 6.93 -15.40 -5.42
C PRO A 152 7.91 -16.47 -5.94
N VAL A 153 8.36 -17.36 -5.07
CA VAL A 153 9.28 -18.47 -5.37
C VAL A 153 8.56 -19.81 -5.35
N LEU A 154 7.39 -19.88 -4.73
CA LEU A 154 6.55 -21.08 -4.69
C LEU A 154 5.22 -20.84 -5.40
N ALA A 155 4.66 -21.91 -5.95
CA ALA A 155 3.32 -21.89 -6.53
C ALA A 155 2.29 -21.53 -5.44
N GLY A 156 1.42 -20.57 -5.74
CA GLY A 156 0.38 -20.09 -4.81
C GLY A 156 0.82 -18.92 -3.92
N GLU A 157 2.08 -18.47 -3.97
CA GLU A 157 2.49 -17.25 -3.28
C GLU A 157 1.94 -16.00 -4.00
N HIS A 158 1.46 -15.04 -3.22
CA HIS A 158 1.00 -13.74 -3.73
C HIS A 158 2.17 -12.75 -3.86
N ASN A 159 2.03 -11.82 -4.81
CA ASN A 159 2.94 -10.69 -4.94
C ASN A 159 2.99 -9.86 -3.64
N LEU A 160 4.19 -9.45 -3.21
CA LEU A 160 4.36 -8.52 -2.09
C LEU A 160 4.21 -7.06 -2.52
N ALA A 161 4.39 -6.77 -3.80
CA ALA A 161 4.02 -5.52 -4.45
C ALA A 161 3.83 -5.78 -5.94
N GLN A 162 3.02 -4.96 -6.58
CA GLN A 162 2.75 -5.09 -8.00
C GLN A 162 2.33 -3.77 -8.64
N THR A 163 2.66 -3.61 -9.91
CA THR A 163 2.22 -2.48 -10.73
C THR A 163 1.04 -2.89 -11.62
N SER A 164 0.18 -1.94 -11.95
CA SER A 164 -0.93 -2.17 -12.88
C SER A 164 -1.46 -0.86 -13.48
N GLY A 165 -2.16 -0.98 -14.60
CA GLY A 165 -2.62 0.16 -15.39
C GLY A 165 -1.53 0.77 -16.27
N SER A 166 -1.95 1.75 -17.08
CA SER A 166 -1.10 2.52 -17.99
C SER A 166 -1.85 3.79 -18.36
N GLY A 167 -1.17 4.95 -18.37
CA GLY A 167 -1.79 6.23 -18.69
C GLY A 167 -2.91 6.62 -17.70
N LEU A 168 -2.76 6.23 -16.43
CA LEU A 168 -3.72 6.56 -15.39
C LEU A 168 -3.71 8.06 -15.08
N THR A 169 -4.88 8.60 -14.76
CA THR A 169 -5.10 10.01 -14.41
C THR A 169 -5.87 10.11 -13.09
N ALA A 170 -6.88 10.98 -12.98
CA ALA A 170 -7.57 11.30 -11.73
C ALA A 170 -8.37 10.14 -11.10
N THR A 171 -8.70 9.09 -11.85
CA THR A 171 -9.53 7.98 -11.37
C THR A 171 -8.76 6.67 -11.36
N ALA A 172 -8.79 5.98 -10.22
CA ALA A 172 -8.23 4.64 -10.08
C ALA A 172 -9.00 3.63 -10.96
N PRO A 173 -8.31 2.67 -11.59
CA PRO A 173 -8.98 1.59 -12.32
C PRO A 173 -10.04 0.88 -11.49
N ALA A 174 -11.14 0.46 -12.13
CA ALA A 174 -12.20 -0.28 -11.44
C ALA A 174 -11.70 -1.62 -10.84
N THR A 175 -10.65 -2.18 -11.42
CA THR A 175 -10.03 -3.43 -10.97
C THR A 175 -8.52 -3.42 -11.19
N ILE A 176 -7.78 -4.16 -10.36
CA ILE A 176 -6.38 -4.51 -10.62
C ILE A 176 -6.33 -5.66 -11.62
N ALA A 177 -6.25 -5.33 -12.92
CA ALA A 177 -6.11 -6.30 -14.00
C ALA A 177 -4.64 -6.41 -14.46
N SER A 178 -4.20 -7.62 -14.80
CA SER A 178 -2.87 -7.92 -15.35
C SER A 178 -1.70 -7.33 -14.55
N PRO A 179 -1.62 -7.54 -13.22
CA PRO A 179 -0.57 -6.94 -12.42
C PRO A 179 0.81 -7.52 -12.75
N THR A 180 1.83 -6.67 -12.71
CA THR A 180 3.24 -7.09 -12.85
C THR A 180 3.92 -7.02 -11.49
N VAL A 181 4.58 -8.11 -11.08
CA VAL A 181 5.29 -8.16 -9.80
C VAL A 181 6.42 -7.13 -9.73
N GLN A 182 6.53 -6.47 -8.57
CA GLN A 182 7.57 -5.50 -8.27
C GLN A 182 8.31 -5.90 -6.98
N ARG A 183 9.59 -5.60 -6.89
CA ARG A 183 10.41 -5.86 -5.69
C ARG A 183 10.27 -4.81 -4.59
N PRO A 184 10.21 -3.50 -4.88
CA PRO A 184 9.99 -2.49 -3.87
C PRO A 184 8.57 -2.63 -3.31
N VAL A 185 8.46 -2.77 -2.00
CA VAL A 185 7.21 -2.89 -1.25
C VAL A 185 7.08 -1.65 -0.36
N PRO A 186 6.36 -0.60 -0.82
CA PRO A 186 6.06 0.55 0.01
C PRO A 186 5.39 0.18 1.33
N LEU A 187 5.75 0.89 2.40
CA LEU A 187 4.98 0.85 3.65
C LEU A 187 3.64 1.55 3.42
N VAL A 188 2.57 0.90 3.84
CA VAL A 188 1.24 1.51 3.98
C VAL A 188 0.71 1.33 5.39
N LEU A 189 0.01 2.36 5.87
CA LEU A 189 -0.82 2.31 7.06
C LEU A 189 -2.26 2.67 6.67
N ALA A 190 -3.22 1.87 7.11
CA ALA A 190 -4.65 2.15 7.05
C ALA A 190 -5.16 2.48 8.45
N THR A 191 -5.96 3.53 8.56
CA THR A 191 -6.63 4.00 9.78
C THR A 191 -8.06 4.39 9.48
#